data_AF-A0A6G7XH96-F1
#
_entry.id   AF-A0A6G7XH96-F1
#
_cell.length_a   1.000
_cell.length_b   1.000
_cell.length_c   1.000
_cell.angle_alpha   90.00
_cell.angle_beta   90.00
_cell.angle_gamma   90.00
#
_symmetry.space_group_name_H-M   'P 1'
#
loop_
_entity.id
_entity.type
_entity.pdbx_description
1 polymer ?
#
loop_
_entity_poly.entity_id
_entity_poly.type
_entity_poly.pdbx_seq_one_letter_code
_entity_poly.pdbx_strand_id
1 'polypeptide(L)'
;MSDPNEATFRDLESIRDALRVFNSEREWGQFHSHRNLVLALAGEVGELAATVQWIPDSEIEVALTSPKLRRNFEDELADCLAYVVQIADRADVDLSAAFERKLRLNGDKYPIERSRGNAVKYSDFED
;
A
#
# COMPACT_ATOMS: atom_id res chain seq x y z
N MET A 1 6.23 -10.74 29.14
CA MET A 1 5.61 -9.44 28.82
C MET A 1 6.29 -8.96 27.55
N SER A 2 5.59 -9.00 26.43
CA SER A 2 6.07 -8.45 25.16
C SER A 2 6.11 -6.93 25.23
N ASP A 3 7.08 -6.28 24.58
CA ASP A 3 7.19 -4.82 24.51
C ASP A 3 5.94 -4.25 23.83
N PRO A 4 5.21 -3.29 24.43
CA PRO A 4 4.04 -2.68 23.81
C PRO A 4 4.34 -1.95 22.50
N ASN A 5 5.62 -1.74 22.15
CA ASN A 5 6.07 -1.17 20.88
C ASN A 5 6.58 -2.19 19.86
N GLU A 6 6.54 -3.49 20.15
CA GLU A 6 6.93 -4.51 19.18
C GLU A 6 5.75 -4.81 18.24
N ALA A 7 5.83 -4.33 17.00
CA ALA A 7 4.82 -4.62 16.00
C ALA A 7 4.62 -6.14 15.85
N THR A 8 3.39 -6.59 16.06
CA THR A 8 3.00 -8.01 15.95
C THR A 8 3.24 -8.58 14.55
N PHE A 9 3.16 -7.73 13.52
CA PHE A 9 3.36 -8.09 12.11
C PHE A 9 4.62 -7.43 11.59
N ARG A 10 5.53 -8.21 11.01
CA ARG A 10 6.89 -7.75 10.63
C ARG A 10 7.17 -7.81 9.13
N ASP A 11 6.32 -8.51 8.38
CA ASP A 11 6.50 -8.79 6.96
C ASP A 11 5.13 -9.02 6.28
N LEU A 12 5.14 -9.14 4.94
CA LEU A 12 3.90 -9.30 4.17
C LEU A 12 3.24 -10.66 4.44
N GLU A 13 4.03 -11.67 4.76
CA GLU A 13 3.58 -13.02 5.07
C GLU A 13 2.81 -13.07 6.40
N SER A 14 3.30 -12.42 7.45
CA SER A 14 2.61 -12.33 8.74
C SER A 14 1.32 -11.53 8.65
N ILE A 15 1.28 -10.47 7.83
CA ILE A 15 0.05 -9.73 7.52
C ILE A 15 -0.94 -10.62 6.78
N ARG A 16 -0.51 -11.32 5.72
CA ARG A 16 -1.34 -12.26 4.95
C ARG A 16 -1.96 -13.31 5.85
N ASP A 17 -1.17 -13.92 6.71
CA ASP A 17 -1.63 -15.02 7.56
C ASP A 17 -2.63 -14.53 8.62
N ALA A 18 -2.43 -13.33 9.17
CA ALA A 18 -3.41 -12.68 10.04
C ALA A 18 -4.74 -12.39 9.31
N LEU A 19 -4.68 -11.89 8.08
CA LEU A 19 -5.85 -11.62 7.24
C LEU A 19 -6.60 -12.91 6.89
N ARG A 20 -5.89 -14.01 6.60
CA ARG A 20 -6.50 -15.33 6.37
C ARG A 20 -7.29 -15.79 7.60
N VAL A 21 -6.71 -15.69 8.80
CA VAL A 21 -7.41 -16.03 10.05
C VAL A 21 -8.65 -15.15 10.20
N PHE A 22 -8.49 -13.83 10.14
CA PHE A 22 -9.58 -12.86 10.28
C PHE A 22 -10.75 -13.13 9.31
N ASN A 23 -10.42 -13.42 8.06
CA ASN A 23 -11.40 -13.73 7.02
C ASN A 23 -12.09 -15.08 7.22
N SER A 24 -11.33 -16.10 7.67
CA SER A 24 -11.85 -17.44 7.89
C SER A 24 -12.87 -17.48 9.03
N GLU A 25 -12.61 -16.75 10.12
CA GLU A 25 -13.53 -16.60 11.26
C GLU A 25 -14.87 -15.99 10.87
N ARG A 26 -14.91 -15.25 9.75
CA ARG A 26 -16.11 -14.56 9.25
C ARG A 26 -16.68 -15.21 8.00
N GLU A 27 -16.08 -16.29 7.53
CA GLU A 27 -16.44 -16.96 6.27
C GLU A 27 -16.45 -16.00 5.06
N TRP A 28 -15.62 -14.96 5.07
CA TRP A 28 -15.61 -13.91 4.06
C TRP A 28 -14.93 -14.31 2.75
N GLY A 29 -14.20 -15.41 2.73
CA GLY A 29 -13.55 -15.94 1.52
C GLY A 29 -14.52 -16.11 0.34
N GLN A 30 -15.81 -16.33 0.59
CA GLN A 30 -16.85 -16.42 -0.45
C GLN A 30 -17.07 -15.11 -1.23
N PHE A 31 -16.76 -13.95 -0.64
CA PHE A 31 -16.90 -12.64 -1.28
C PHE A 31 -15.60 -12.16 -1.95
N HIS A 32 -14.47 -12.83 -1.68
CA HIS A 32 -13.13 -12.43 -2.12
C HIS A 32 -12.78 -12.95 -3.52
N SER A 33 -13.63 -12.64 -4.50
CA SER A 33 -13.25 -12.79 -5.91
C SER A 33 -12.18 -11.75 -6.27
N HIS A 34 -11.31 -12.04 -7.24
CA HIS A 34 -10.27 -11.12 -7.70
C HIS A 34 -10.82 -9.73 -8.04
N ARG A 35 -11.96 -9.67 -8.75
CA ARG A 35 -12.63 -8.43 -9.10
C ARG A 35 -13.09 -7.67 -7.85
N ASN A 36 -13.71 -8.35 -6.90
CA ASN A 36 -14.23 -7.70 -5.70
C ASN A 36 -13.10 -7.11 -4.85
N LEU A 37 -12.00 -7.84 -4.68
CA LEU A 37 -10.84 -7.34 -3.95
C LEU A 37 -10.20 -6.12 -4.62
N VAL A 38 -10.08 -6.11 -5.95
CA VAL A 38 -9.56 -4.95 -6.70
C VAL A 38 -10.50 -3.75 -6.58
N LEU A 39 -11.82 -3.97 -6.63
CA LEU A 39 -12.79 -2.89 -6.45
C LEU A 39 -12.79 -2.35 -5.02
N ALA A 40 -12.59 -3.20 -4.02
CA ALA A 40 -12.44 -2.79 -2.63
C ALA A 40 -11.18 -1.93 -2.45
N LEU A 41 -10.03 -2.36 -2.99
CA LEU A 41 -8.80 -1.55 -3.02
C LEU A 41 -9.04 -0.17 -3.66
N ALA A 42 -9.77 -0.10 -4.77
CA ALA A 42 -10.09 1.18 -5.40
C ALA A 42 -10.94 2.09 -4.49
N GLY A 43 -11.82 1.50 -3.66
CA GLY A 43 -12.55 2.20 -2.61
C GLY A 43 -11.62 2.81 -1.58
N GLU A 44 -10.74 2.00 -0.98
CA GLU A 44 -9.81 2.46 0.08
C GLU A 44 -8.81 3.51 -0.43
N VAL A 45 -8.39 3.42 -1.70
CA VAL A 45 -7.59 4.49 -2.31
C VAL A 45 -8.37 5.81 -2.38
N GLY A 46 -9.68 5.73 -2.61
CA GLY A 46 -10.59 6.88 -2.56
C GLY A 46 -10.74 7.45 -1.15
N GLU A 47 -10.87 6.59 -0.14
CA GLU A 47 -10.93 7.01 1.27
C GLU A 47 -9.61 7.66 1.71
N LEU A 48 -8.47 7.07 1.37
CA LEU A 48 -7.14 7.64 1.58
C LEU A 48 -7.03 9.02 0.91
N ALA A 49 -7.44 9.16 -0.35
CA ALA A 49 -7.44 10.44 -1.04
C ALA A 49 -8.35 11.47 -0.33
N ALA A 50 -9.52 11.04 0.16
CA ALA A 50 -10.46 11.92 0.85
C ALA A 50 -9.89 12.52 2.14
N THR A 51 -8.91 11.87 2.78
CA THR A 51 -8.22 12.42 3.96
C THR A 51 -7.45 13.71 3.65
N VAL A 52 -6.92 13.86 2.42
CA VAL A 52 -6.05 14.97 2.04
C VAL A 52 -6.62 15.91 0.96
N GLN A 53 -7.70 15.52 0.28
CA GLN A 53 -8.19 16.18 -0.95
C GLN A 53 -8.49 17.70 -0.85
N TRP A 54 -8.76 18.23 0.35
CA TRP A 54 -9.12 19.64 0.56
C TRP A 54 -8.01 20.45 1.25
N ILE A 55 -6.82 19.88 1.41
CA ILE A 55 -5.70 20.51 2.10
C ILE A 55 -4.71 21.06 1.06
N PRO A 56 -4.35 22.35 1.10
CA PRO A 56 -3.33 22.91 0.21
C PRO A 56 -1.96 22.25 0.40
N ASP A 57 -1.19 22.11 -0.68
CA ASP A 57 0.17 21.54 -0.65
C ASP A 57 1.10 22.25 0.36
N SER A 58 0.92 23.55 0.57
CA SER A 58 1.71 24.33 1.54
C SER A 58 1.41 24.01 3.00
N GLU A 59 0.30 23.32 3.27
CA GLU A 59 -0.22 23.07 4.62
C GLU A 59 -0.25 21.58 4.99
N ILE A 60 -0.09 20.67 4.02
CA ILE A 60 -0.31 19.23 4.21
C ILE A 60 0.55 18.62 5.32
N GLU A 61 1.83 18.98 5.37
CA GLU A 61 2.77 18.48 6.38
C GLU A 61 2.37 18.92 7.80
N VAL A 62 1.86 20.14 7.95
CA VAL A 62 1.38 20.66 9.24
C VAL A 62 0.04 20.01 9.60
N ALA A 63 -0.87 19.88 8.64
CA ALA A 63 -2.17 19.25 8.86
C ALA A 63 -2.02 17.80 9.35
N LEU A 64 -1.09 17.04 8.77
CA LEU A 64 -0.78 15.66 9.17
C LEU A 64 -0.17 15.52 10.57
N THR A 65 0.19 16.62 11.25
CA THR A 65 0.55 16.59 12.69
C THR A 65 -0.68 16.49 13.59
N SER A 66 -1.88 16.80 13.09
CA SER A 66 -3.13 16.62 13.82
C SER A 66 -3.36 15.14 14.12
N PRO A 67 -3.51 14.74 15.39
CA PRO A 67 -3.68 13.32 15.75
C PRO A 67 -4.86 12.65 15.05
N LYS A 68 -5.95 13.39 14.84
CA LYS A 68 -7.15 12.87 14.19
C LYS A 68 -6.91 12.61 12.70
N LEU A 69 -6.33 13.58 11.99
CA LEU A 69 -6.07 13.42 10.57
C LEU A 69 -4.99 12.35 10.33
N ARG A 70 -3.93 12.37 11.14
CA ARG A 70 -2.86 11.39 11.06
C ARG A 70 -3.39 9.97 11.19
N ARG A 71 -4.24 9.72 12.19
CA ARG A 71 -4.83 8.41 12.42
C ARG A 71 -5.71 7.97 11.26
N ASN A 72 -6.60 8.83 10.78
CA ASN A 72 -7.42 8.50 9.61
C ASN A 72 -6.54 8.16 8.40
N PHE A 73 -5.51 8.96 8.11
CA PHE A 73 -4.58 8.68 7.02
C PHE A 73 -3.85 7.34 7.19
N GLU A 74 -3.43 7.01 8.42
CA GLU A 74 -2.79 5.72 8.73
C GLU A 74 -3.75 4.53 8.55
N ASP A 75 -5.00 4.67 9.00
CA ASP A 75 -6.03 3.64 8.89
C ASP A 75 -6.35 3.35 7.40
N GLU A 76 -6.62 4.37 6.58
CA GLU A 76 -6.91 4.17 5.14
C GLU A 76 -5.71 3.62 4.36
N LEU A 77 -4.49 4.00 4.75
CA LEU A 77 -3.27 3.45 4.16
C LEU A 77 -3.09 1.96 4.53
N ALA A 78 -3.45 1.58 5.76
CA ALA A 78 -3.44 0.19 6.20
C ALA A 78 -4.51 -0.64 5.47
N ASP A 79 -5.69 -0.09 5.21
CA ASP A 79 -6.73 -0.77 4.45
C ASP A 79 -6.32 -1.00 2.98
N CYS A 80 -5.66 -0.02 2.36
CA CYS A 80 -5.02 -0.21 1.06
C CYS A 80 -4.03 -1.38 1.07
N LEU A 81 -3.14 -1.44 2.07
CA LEU A 81 -2.17 -2.53 2.22
C LEU A 81 -2.87 -3.88 2.41
N ALA A 82 -3.91 -3.94 3.23
CA ALA A 82 -4.67 -5.16 3.49
C ALA A 82 -5.28 -5.73 2.21
N TYR A 83 -5.87 -4.91 1.34
CA TYR A 83 -6.39 -5.40 0.07
C TYR A 83 -5.30 -5.77 -0.93
N VAL A 84 -4.17 -5.04 -1.00
CA VAL A 84 -3.04 -5.44 -1.85
C VAL A 84 -2.54 -6.84 -1.47
N VAL A 85 -2.38 -7.10 -0.17
CA VAL A 85 -1.95 -8.42 0.35
C VAL A 85 -3.00 -9.49 0.06
N GLN A 86 -4.28 -9.22 0.26
CA GLN A 86 -5.37 -10.18 -0.04
C GLN A 86 -5.50 -10.47 -1.53
N ILE A 87 -5.27 -9.49 -2.40
CA ILE A 87 -5.25 -9.68 -3.86
C ILE A 87 -4.10 -10.63 -4.23
N ALA A 88 -2.90 -10.39 -3.70
CA ALA A 88 -1.74 -11.24 -3.95
C ALA A 88 -1.98 -12.67 -3.44
N ASP A 89 -2.53 -12.81 -2.22
CA ASP A 89 -2.89 -14.11 -1.65
C ASP A 89 -3.89 -14.87 -2.52
N ARG A 90 -4.95 -14.18 -2.94
CA ARG A 90 -6.01 -14.78 -3.75
C ARG A 90 -5.54 -15.19 -5.15
N ALA A 91 -4.56 -14.46 -5.69
CA ALA A 91 -3.97 -14.69 -7.00
C ALA A 91 -2.75 -15.63 -6.99
N ASP A 92 -2.37 -16.18 -5.83
CA ASP A 92 -1.15 -17.00 -5.65
C ASP A 92 0.12 -16.27 -6.11
N VAL A 93 0.23 -14.98 -5.77
CA VAL A 93 1.38 -14.13 -6.09
C VAL A 93 2.25 -13.96 -4.86
N ASP A 94 3.51 -14.34 -4.98
CA ASP A 94 4.56 -13.89 -4.07
C ASP A 94 4.81 -12.39 -4.28
N LEU A 95 4.17 -11.58 -3.43
CA LEU A 95 4.20 -10.13 -3.53
C LEU A 95 5.60 -9.56 -3.27
N SER A 96 6.35 -10.16 -2.34
CA SER A 96 7.73 -9.79 -2.02
C SER A 96 8.63 -9.98 -3.24
N ALA A 97 8.62 -11.17 -3.85
CA ALA A 97 9.40 -11.46 -5.06
C ALA A 97 8.94 -10.64 -6.28
N ALA A 98 7.63 -10.37 -6.40
CA ALA A 98 7.09 -9.50 -7.44
C ALA A 98 7.59 -8.06 -7.30
N PHE A 99 7.60 -7.52 -6.06
CA PHE A 99 8.11 -6.20 -5.76
C PHE A 99 9.61 -6.08 -6.06
N GLU A 100 10.43 -7.03 -5.62
CA GLU A 100 11.87 -7.04 -5.90
C GLU A 100 12.18 -7.04 -7.40
N ARG A 101 11.50 -7.88 -8.17
CA ARG A 101 11.61 -7.88 -9.64
C ARG A 101 11.25 -6.52 -10.22
N LYS A 102 10.14 -5.94 -9.76
CA LYS A 102 9.65 -4.66 -10.27
C LYS A 102 10.59 -3.51 -9.90
N LEU A 103 11.19 -3.53 -8.72
CA LEU A 103 12.15 -2.55 -8.26
C LEU A 103 13.41 -2.55 -9.14
N ARG A 104 13.97 -3.73 -9.45
CA ARG A 104 15.10 -3.85 -10.39
C ARG A 104 14.77 -3.28 -11.77
N LEU A 105 13.63 -3.68 -12.34
CA LEU A 105 13.16 -3.17 -13.64
C LEU A 105 12.94 -1.65 -13.63
N ASN A 106 12.51 -1.08 -12.51
CA ASN A 106 12.37 0.37 -12.38
C ASN A 106 13.74 1.06 -12.29
N GLY A 107 14.72 0.47 -11.60
CA GLY A 107 16.09 0.97 -11.58
C GLY A 107 16.73 0.98 -12.97
N ASP A 108 16.51 -0.07 -13.76
CA ASP A 108 16.99 -0.14 -15.14
C ASP A 108 16.33 0.93 -16.04
N LYS A 109 15.04 1.24 -15.79
CA LYS A 109 14.31 2.30 -16.51
C LYS A 109 14.72 3.70 -16.08
N TYR A 110 15.10 3.89 -14.83
CA TYR A 110 15.42 5.18 -14.24
C TYR A 110 16.84 5.17 -13.65
N PRO A 111 17.90 5.13 -14.49
CA PRO A 111 19.28 5.17 -14.03
C PRO A 111 19.57 6.48 -13.29
N ILE A 112 20.44 6.42 -12.28
CA ILE A 112 20.75 7.54 -11.36
C ILE A 112 21.22 8.76 -12.14
N GLU A 113 22.07 8.55 -13.14
CA GLU A 113 22.71 9.58 -13.96
C GLU A 113 21.69 10.44 -14.71
N ARG A 114 20.54 9.87 -15.06
CA ARG A 114 19.47 10.56 -15.82
C ARG A 114 18.28 10.96 -14.95
N SER A 115 18.08 10.30 -13.81
CA SER A 115 16.85 10.43 -13.01
C SER A 115 17.03 11.21 -11.71
N ARG A 116 18.28 11.48 -11.29
CA ARG A 116 18.53 12.17 -10.01
C ARG A 116 18.04 13.61 -10.06
N GLY A 117 17.14 13.95 -9.14
CA GLY A 117 16.69 15.33 -8.92
C GLY A 117 15.70 15.86 -9.95
N ASN A 118 15.11 15.01 -10.79
CA ASN A 118 14.09 15.40 -11.76
C ASN A 118 12.98 14.34 -11.85
N ALA A 119 11.83 14.73 -12.41
CA ALA A 119 10.67 13.86 -12.63
C ALA A 119 10.49 13.49 -14.11
N VAL A 120 11.56 13.54 -14.91
CA VAL A 120 11.51 13.21 -16.34
C VAL A 120 11.20 11.73 -16.46
N LYS A 121 10.16 11.40 -17.24
CA LYS A 121 9.78 10.03 -17.49
C LYS A 121 10.85 9.39 -18.38
N TYR A 122 11.17 8.12 -18.13
CA TYR A 122 12.20 7.39 -18.90
C TYR A 122 11.94 7.32 -20.42
N SER A 123 10.70 7.54 -20.87
CA SER A 123 10.37 7.65 -22.30
C SER A 123 10.83 8.95 -22.95
N ASP A 124 11.15 9.96 -22.15
CA ASP A 124 11.39 11.35 -22.56
C ASP A 124 12.86 11.75 -22.33
N PHE A 125 13.69 10.75 -22.09
CA PHE A 125 15.13 10.83 -21.90
C PHE A 125 15.83 11.11 -23.25
N GLU A 126 16.36 12.33 -23.44
CA GLU A 126 17.16 12.71 -24.62
C GLU A 126 18.50 11.96 -24.65
N ASP A 127 18.86 11.37 -25.80
CA ASP A 127 20.10 10.58 -26.02
C ASP A 127 21.40 11.35 -25.71
#